data_AF-D3T2J6-F1
#
_entry.id   AF-D3T2J6-F1
#
_cell.length_a   1.000
_cell.length_b   1.000
_cell.length_c   1.000
_cell.angle_alpha   90.00
_cell.angle_beta   90.00
_cell.angle_gamma   90.00
#
_symmetry.space_group_name_H-M   'P 1'
#
loop_
_entity.id
_entity.type
_entity.pdbx_description
1 polymer ?
#
loop_
_entity_poly.entity_id
_entity_poly.type
_entity_poly.pdbx_seq_one_letter_code
_entity_poly.pdbx_strand_id
1 'polypeptide(L)'
;MPENDQPTPPEEIPNYVAEGLQRQAVPTLRLIIEYCQDLIAYLEQPPDPEEIASDDSVVDVEENDSGGTVVIRRVKCGSDCTCNNGNGHGPYKYVVSRDGNGGHNWEYEGPV
;
A
#
# COMPACT_ATOMS: atom_id res chain seq x y z
N MET A 1 -30.45 34.76 -4.83
CA MET A 1 -30.70 33.32 -4.66
C MET A 1 -29.32 32.68 -4.65
N PRO A 2 -28.94 31.86 -3.66
CA PRO A 2 -27.65 31.18 -3.75
C PRO A 2 -27.70 30.25 -4.97
N GLU A 3 -26.69 30.34 -5.83
CA GLU A 3 -26.55 29.51 -7.02
C GLU A 3 -26.54 28.04 -6.57
N ASN A 4 -27.51 27.28 -7.08
CA ASN A 4 -27.69 25.86 -6.81
C ASN A 4 -26.80 25.04 -7.76
N ASP A 5 -25.54 25.48 -7.90
CA ASP A 5 -24.62 24.90 -8.86
C ASP A 5 -24.03 23.61 -8.32
N GLN A 6 -24.05 22.61 -9.19
CA GLN A 6 -23.45 21.32 -8.93
C GLN A 6 -21.96 21.50 -8.65
N PRO A 7 -21.40 20.87 -7.59
CA PRO A 7 -19.98 21.00 -7.27
C PRO A 7 -19.11 20.44 -8.40
N THR A 8 -18.03 21.16 -8.71
CA THR A 8 -17.00 20.71 -9.65
C THR A 8 -16.10 19.67 -8.97
N PRO A 9 -15.83 18.52 -9.59
CA PRO A 9 -14.90 17.53 -9.04
C PRO A 9 -13.45 18.05 -9.10
N PRO A 10 -12.58 17.68 -8.14
CA PRO A 10 -11.13 17.90 -8.23
C PRO A 10 -10.52 17.29 -9.50
N GLU A 11 -9.45 17.90 -10.02
CA GLU A 11 -8.81 17.48 -11.28
C GLU A 11 -8.18 16.08 -11.18
N GLU A 12 -7.78 15.67 -9.98
CA GLU A 12 -7.15 14.39 -9.69
C GLU A 12 -8.15 13.22 -9.69
N ILE A 13 -9.46 13.49 -9.56
CA ILE A 13 -10.47 12.45 -9.59
C ILE A 13 -10.77 12.11 -11.06
N PRO A 14 -10.57 10.85 -11.49
CA PRO A 14 -10.89 10.46 -12.85
C PRO A 14 -12.35 10.74 -13.21
N ASN A 15 -12.59 11.26 -14.43
CA ASN A 15 -13.93 11.66 -14.88
C ASN A 15 -15.00 10.57 -14.68
N TYR A 16 -14.66 9.29 -14.93
CA TYR A 16 -15.61 8.20 -14.77
C TYR A 16 -16.06 7.99 -13.31
N VAL A 17 -15.20 8.31 -12.32
CA VAL A 17 -15.53 8.29 -10.89
C VAL A 17 -16.42 9.48 -10.55
N ALA A 18 -16.01 10.67 -10.96
CA ALA A 18 -16.75 11.91 -10.69
C ALA A 18 -18.18 11.84 -11.25
N GLU A 19 -18.33 11.45 -12.52
CA GLU A 19 -19.64 11.26 -13.13
C GLU A 19 -20.46 10.17 -12.43
N GLY A 20 -19.82 9.10 -11.97
CA GLY A 20 -20.45 8.04 -11.20
C GLY A 20 -21.07 8.57 -9.91
N LEU A 21 -20.32 9.39 -9.15
CA LEU A 21 -20.76 10.00 -7.90
C LEU A 21 -21.88 11.02 -8.12
N GLN A 22 -21.76 11.88 -9.14
CA GLN A 22 -22.74 12.91 -9.46
C GLN A 22 -24.13 12.34 -9.84
N ARG A 23 -24.19 11.08 -10.30
CA ARG A 23 -25.45 10.37 -10.62
C ARG A 23 -26.11 9.73 -9.40
N GLN A 24 -25.49 9.76 -8.22
CA GLN A 24 -26.01 9.08 -7.03
C GLN A 24 -26.95 9.96 -6.20
N ALA A 25 -27.88 9.32 -5.49
CA ALA A 25 -28.70 9.97 -4.48
C ALA A 25 -27.91 10.16 -3.16
N VAL A 26 -28.35 11.12 -2.34
CA VAL A 26 -27.73 11.44 -1.04
C VAL A 26 -27.52 10.20 -0.13
N PRO A 27 -28.47 9.25 0.01
CA PRO A 27 -28.23 8.06 0.84
C PRO A 27 -27.07 7.20 0.32
N THR A 28 -26.97 7.01 -0.99
CA THR A 28 -25.88 6.24 -1.61
C THR A 28 -24.54 6.95 -1.44
N LEU A 29 -24.50 8.27 -1.61
CA LEU A 29 -23.27 9.05 -1.39
C LEU A 29 -22.75 8.90 0.05
N ARG A 30 -23.64 8.81 1.04
CA ARG A 30 -23.23 8.56 2.44
C ARG A 30 -22.61 7.19 2.63
N LEU A 31 -23.18 6.14 2.03
CA LEU A 31 -22.60 4.79 2.07
C LEU A 31 -21.25 4.72 1.35
N ILE A 32 -21.08 5.46 0.26
CA ILE A 32 -19.80 5.56 -0.45
C ILE A 32 -18.75 6.22 0.45
N ILE A 33 -19.10 7.27 1.18
CA ILE A 33 -18.18 7.91 2.13
C ILE A 33 -17.73 6.92 3.21
N GLU A 34 -18.66 6.18 3.81
CA GLU A 34 -18.35 5.15 4.82
C GLU A 34 -17.42 4.08 4.25
N TYR A 35 -17.72 3.55 3.07
CA TYR A 35 -16.85 2.58 2.41
C TYR A 35 -15.48 3.14 2.06
N CYS A 36 -15.38 4.39 1.61
CA CYS A 36 -14.10 5.04 1.36
C CYS A 36 -13.26 5.15 2.64
N GLN A 37 -13.88 5.45 3.79
CA GLN A 37 -13.19 5.49 5.08
C GLN A 37 -12.66 4.11 5.47
N ASP A 38 -13.48 3.07 5.34
CA ASP A 38 -13.06 1.69 5.61
C ASP A 38 -11.92 1.25 4.68
N LEU A 39 -12.01 1.62 3.40
CA LEU A 39 -10.99 1.30 2.41
C LEU A 39 -9.68 2.03 2.69
N ILE A 40 -9.71 3.30 3.08
CA ILE A 40 -8.53 4.05 3.51
C ILE A 40 -7.90 3.36 4.73
N ALA A 41 -8.70 3.04 5.75
CA ALA A 41 -8.19 2.38 6.95
C ALA A 41 -7.54 1.02 6.65
N TYR A 42 -8.13 0.24 5.74
CA TYR A 42 -7.55 -1.03 5.29
C TYR A 42 -6.24 -0.84 4.51
N LEU A 43 -6.16 0.17 3.64
CA LEU A 43 -4.98 0.44 2.84
C LEU A 43 -3.84 1.08 3.65
N GLU A 44 -4.14 1.84 4.70
CA GLU A 44 -3.16 2.42 5.62
C GLU A 44 -2.67 1.43 6.68
N GLN A 45 -3.36 0.31 6.88
CA GLN A 45 -2.90 -0.74 7.79
C GLN A 45 -1.62 -1.40 7.26
N PRO A 46 -0.64 -1.69 8.14
CA PRO A 46 0.52 -2.47 7.76
C PRO A 46 0.08 -3.83 7.18
N PRO A 47 0.76 -4.32 6.13
CA PRO A 47 0.46 -5.64 5.59
C PRO A 47 0.75 -6.72 6.64
N ASP A 48 -0.06 -7.77 6.63
CA ASP A 48 0.09 -8.89 7.56
C ASP A 48 1.49 -9.51 7.37
N PRO A 49 2.25 -9.75 8.46
CA PRO A 49 3.53 -10.43 8.37
C PRO A 49 3.51 -11.73 7.57
N GLU A 50 2.41 -12.51 7.63
CA GLU A 50 2.25 -13.76 6.88
C GLU A 50 2.08 -13.54 5.36
N GLU A 51 1.44 -12.44 4.96
CA GLU A 51 1.31 -12.04 3.55
C GLU A 51 2.69 -11.72 2.96
N ILE A 52 3.53 -11.04 3.73
CA ILE A 52 4.87 -10.62 3.31
C ILE A 52 5.90 -11.76 3.36
N ALA A 53 5.82 -12.63 4.37
CA ALA A 53 6.73 -13.76 4.54
C ALA A 53 6.64 -14.82 3.43
N SER A 54 5.64 -14.73 2.55
CA SER A 54 5.48 -15.62 1.39
C SER A 54 6.54 -15.42 0.28
N ASP A 55 7.35 -14.36 0.36
CA ASP A 55 8.47 -14.12 -0.56
C ASP A 55 9.74 -14.84 -0.07
N ASP A 56 10.29 -15.75 -0.89
CA ASP A 56 11.49 -16.56 -0.61
C ASP A 56 12.75 -15.75 -0.25
N SER A 57 12.78 -14.44 -0.53
CA SER A 57 13.89 -13.56 -0.19
C SER A 57 13.84 -13.03 1.24
N VAL A 58 12.69 -13.15 1.90
CA VAL A 58 12.43 -12.69 3.27
C VAL A 58 13.08 -13.65 4.27
N VAL A 59 13.90 -13.09 5.15
CA VAL A 59 14.64 -13.80 6.20
C VAL A 59 13.95 -13.63 7.55
N ASP A 60 13.32 -12.48 7.78
CA ASP A 60 12.58 -12.19 9.01
C ASP A 60 11.54 -11.09 8.79
N VAL A 61 10.49 -11.10 9.61
CA VAL A 61 9.44 -10.06 9.63
C VAL A 61 9.15 -9.67 11.07
N GLU A 62 9.34 -8.39 11.38
CA GLU A 62 9.08 -7.80 12.69
C GLU A 62 7.95 -6.77 12.58
N GLU A 63 6.99 -6.82 13.49
CA GLU A 63 6.06 -5.70 13.68
C GLU A 63 6.79 -4.57 14.40
N ASN A 64 6.76 -3.36 13.86
CA ASN A 64 7.26 -2.19 14.56
C ASN A 64 6.17 -1.65 15.50
N ASP A 65 6.55 -1.25 16.71
CA ASP A 65 5.67 -0.58 17.70
C ASP A 65 4.94 0.66 17.14
N SER A 66 5.41 1.20 16.01
CA SER A 66 4.85 2.34 15.29
C SER A 66 3.79 1.96 14.23
N GLY A 67 3.43 0.68 14.10
CA GLY A 67 2.38 0.21 13.18
C GLY A 67 2.84 -0.03 11.74
N GLY A 68 4.12 -0.33 11.51
CA GLY A 68 4.67 -0.72 10.21
C GLY A 68 5.22 -2.14 10.23
N THR A 69 5.20 -2.84 9.09
CA THR A 69 5.82 -4.17 8.94
C THR A 69 7.26 -4.00 8.50
N VAL A 70 8.20 -4.37 9.38
CA VAL A 70 9.64 -4.34 9.10
C VAL A 70 10.05 -5.70 8.56
N VAL A 71 10.71 -5.70 7.41
CA VAL A 71 11.12 -6.93 6.73
C VAL A 71 12.62 -6.94 6.56
N ILE A 72 13.23 -8.04 6.98
CA ILE A 72 14.64 -8.31 6.74
C ILE A 72 14.73 -9.26 5.56
N ARG A 73 15.38 -8.85 4.47
CA ARG A 73 15.51 -9.70 3.27
C ARG A 73 16.92 -9.69 2.68
N ARG A 74 17.22 -10.71 1.87
CA ARG A 74 18.40 -10.76 1.02
C ARG A 74 18.05 -10.52 -0.45
N VAL A 75 18.83 -9.70 -1.14
CA VAL A 75 18.56 -9.28 -2.52
C VAL A 75 19.59 -9.86 -3.48
N LYS A 76 19.15 -10.56 -4.52
CA LYS A 76 20.03 -11.04 -5.60
C LYS A 76 20.30 -9.92 -6.61
N CYS A 77 21.55 -9.74 -7.02
CA CYS A 77 21.93 -8.75 -8.03
C CYS A 77 21.63 -9.19 -9.48
N GLY A 78 21.10 -10.40 -9.67
CA GLY A 78 20.75 -10.98 -10.96
C GLY A 78 20.30 -12.44 -10.82
N SER A 79 19.82 -13.04 -11.92
CA SER A 79 19.37 -14.43 -11.98
C SER A 79 20.46 -15.44 -11.61
N ASP A 80 21.70 -15.14 -11.97
CA ASP A 80 22.87 -15.99 -11.71
C ASP A 80 23.70 -15.51 -10.50
N CYS A 81 23.06 -14.84 -9.53
CA CYS A 81 23.75 -14.32 -8.36
C CYS A 81 24.41 -15.45 -7.56
N THR A 82 25.74 -15.43 -7.48
CA THR A 82 26.57 -16.35 -6.68
C THR A 82 27.07 -15.74 -5.37
N CYS A 83 26.75 -14.47 -5.12
CA CYS A 83 27.15 -13.75 -3.91
C CYS A 83 26.62 -14.47 -2.65
N ASN A 84 27.43 -14.51 -1.59
CA ASN A 84 27.13 -15.23 -0.35
C ASN A 84 26.65 -16.69 -0.59
N ASN A 85 27.38 -17.42 -1.44
CA ASN A 85 27.06 -18.79 -1.83
C ASN A 85 25.67 -18.94 -2.48
N GLY A 86 25.25 -17.94 -3.26
CA GLY A 86 23.95 -17.91 -3.93
C GLY A 86 22.80 -17.35 -3.09
N ASN A 87 23.06 -16.94 -1.85
CA ASN A 87 22.04 -16.39 -0.95
C ASN A 87 21.77 -14.90 -1.20
N GLY A 88 22.57 -14.22 -2.02
CA GLY A 88 22.39 -12.80 -2.35
C GLY A 88 22.97 -11.83 -1.32
N HIS A 89 22.75 -10.54 -1.55
CA HIS A 89 23.24 -9.42 -0.74
C HIS A 89 22.33 -9.13 0.45
N GLY A 90 22.86 -8.48 1.48
CA GLY A 90 22.16 -8.26 2.74
C GLY A 90 22.60 -9.26 3.83
N PRO A 91 21.85 -9.38 4.94
CA PRO A 91 20.47 -8.90 5.13
C PRO A 91 20.33 -7.37 5.16
N TYR A 92 19.21 -6.90 4.63
CA TYR A 92 18.81 -5.51 4.59
C TYR A 92 17.44 -5.33 5.23
N LYS A 93 17.25 -4.22 5.93
CA LYS A 93 15.99 -3.84 6.56
C LYS A 93 15.16 -2.99 5.60
N TYR A 94 13.87 -3.33 5.52
CA TYR A 94 12.87 -2.58 4.77
C TYR A 94 11.65 -2.31 5.63
N VAL A 95 10.97 -1.18 5.41
CA VAL A 95 9.61 -0.93 5.90
C VAL A 95 8.65 -1.14 4.75
N VAL A 96 7.62 -1.95 4.97
CA VAL A 96 6.64 -2.30 3.93
C VAL A 96 5.29 -1.70 4.24
N SER A 97 4.70 -1.05 3.24
CA SER A 97 3.35 -0.48 3.27
C SER A 97 2.56 -0.91 2.03
N ARG A 98 1.22 -0.89 2.09
CA ARG A 98 0.40 -1.14 0.90
C ARG A 98 0.42 0.09 0.00
N ASP A 99 0.50 -0.12 -1.32
CA ASP A 99 0.59 0.97 -2.30
C ASP A 99 -0.77 1.53 -2.75
N GLY A 100 -1.87 1.02 -2.19
CA GLY A 100 -3.24 1.41 -2.57
C GLY A 100 -3.80 0.71 -3.81
N ASN A 101 -2.97 0.00 -4.58
CA ASN A 101 -3.32 -0.67 -5.83
C ASN A 101 -3.16 -2.20 -5.77
N GLY A 102 -3.01 -2.76 -4.57
CA GLY A 102 -2.82 -4.20 -4.35
C GLY A 102 -1.37 -4.65 -4.48
N GLY A 103 -0.41 -3.73 -4.50
CA GLY A 103 1.01 -3.99 -4.36
C GLY A 103 1.56 -3.50 -3.01
N HIS A 104 2.87 -3.64 -2.86
CA HIS A 104 3.61 -3.23 -1.66
C HIS A 104 4.71 -2.24 -2.02
N ASN A 105 4.79 -1.15 -1.27
CA ASN A 105 5.92 -0.24 -1.27
C ASN A 105 6.98 -0.76 -0.29
N TRP A 106 8.23 -0.83 -0.74
CA TRP A 106 9.37 -1.28 0.05
C TRP A 106 10.36 -0.14 0.23
N GLU A 107 10.41 0.44 1.43
CA GLU A 107 11.35 1.51 1.77
C GLU A 107 12.61 0.92 2.41
N TYR A 108 13.79 1.23 1.88
CA TYR A 108 15.07 0.70 2.36
C TYR A 108 15.60 1.52 3.55
N GLU A 109 15.79 0.87 4.69
CA GLU A 109 16.28 1.50 5.92
C GLU A 109 17.79 1.30 6.15
N GLY A 110 18.41 0.28 5.55
CA GLY A 110 19.84 0.02 5.71
C GLY A 110 20.24 -1.46 5.82
N PRO A 111 21.54 -1.74 6.00
CA PRO A 111 22.03 -3.07 6.38
C PRO A 111 21.66 -3.41 7.84
N VAL A 112 21.45 -4.70 8.09
CA VAL A 112 21.28 -5.28 9.44
C VAL A 112 22.64 -5.69 10.02
#